data_AF-A0A7K4NF61-F1
#
_entry.id   AF-A0A7K4NF61-F1
#
_cell.length_a   1.000
_cell.length_b   1.000
_cell.length_c   1.000
_cell.angle_alpha   90.00
_cell.angle_beta   90.00
_cell.angle_gamma   90.00
#
_symmetry.space_group_name_H-M   'P 1'
#
loop_
_entity.id
_entity.type
_entity.pdbx_description
1 polymer ?
#
loop_
_entity_poly.entity_id
_entity_poly.type
_entity_poly.pdbx_seq_one_letter_code
_entity_poly.pdbx_strand_id
1 'polypeptide(L)' 'MNLSIAIPDSSLADESTILYKTKKISMIARACAIFKINQIFIYQDGKQNKNDLALLSTSLKYLETPQYFRKDI' A
#
# COMPACT_ATOMS: atom_id res chain seq x y z
N MET A 1 8.94 -6.14 -19.45
CA MET A 1 9.63 -5.06 -18.70
C MET A 1 9.25 -5.25 -17.25
N ASN A 2 10.22 -5.41 -16.34
CA ASN A 2 9.93 -5.49 -14.90
C ASN A 2 9.96 -4.08 -14.34
N LEU A 3 8.79 -3.57 -13.93
CA LEU A 3 8.66 -2.24 -13.37
C LEU A 3 8.43 -2.33 -11.87
N SER A 4 9.21 -1.58 -11.12
CA SER A 4 9.14 -1.52 -9.66
C SER A 4 8.99 -0.07 -9.22
N ILE A 5 8.34 0.14 -8.09
CA ILE A 5 8.16 1.47 -7.49
C ILE A 5 8.59 1.46 -6.02
N ALA A 6 9.02 2.62 -5.53
CA ALA A 6 9.28 2.85 -4.13
C ALA A 6 8.31 3.90 -3.59
N ILE A 7 7.67 3.62 -2.45
CA ILE A 7 6.69 4.47 -1.80
C ILE A 7 7.15 4.75 -0.36
N PRO A 8 7.24 6.01 0.08
CA PRO A 8 7.54 6.30 1.48
C PRO A 8 6.36 5.94 2.39
N ASP A 9 6.65 5.51 3.62
CA ASP A 9 5.61 5.24 4.63
C ASP A 9 4.84 6.51 5.06
N SER A 10 5.40 7.70 4.84
CA SER A 10 4.72 9.00 5.00
C SER A 10 3.64 9.30 3.95
N SER A 11 3.46 8.46 2.92
CA SER A 11 2.50 8.71 1.83
C SER A 11 1.04 8.84 2.26
N LEU A 12 0.73 8.48 3.51
CA LEU A 12 -0.60 8.54 4.12
C LEU A 12 -0.73 9.66 5.17
N ALA A 13 0.32 10.44 5.42
CA ALA A 13 0.39 11.41 6.52
C ALA A 13 -0.54 12.63 6.33
N ASP A 14 -0.90 12.93 5.08
CA ASP A 14 -1.83 14.00 4.70
C ASP A 14 -3.30 13.65 4.96
N GLU A 15 -3.60 12.38 5.23
CA GLU A 15 -4.97 11.91 5.47
C GLU A 15 -5.27 11.80 6.96
N SER A 16 -6.37 12.41 7.39
CA SER A 16 -6.72 12.55 8.80
C SER A 16 -7.42 11.33 9.40
N THR A 17 -8.05 10.48 8.58
CA THR A 17 -8.81 9.32 9.06
C THR A 17 -8.36 8.02 8.40
N ILE A 18 -8.53 6.90 9.12
CA ILE A 18 -8.26 5.56 8.60
C ILE A 18 -9.05 5.30 7.30
N LEU A 19 -10.28 5.79 7.19
CA LEU A 19 -11.09 5.65 5.98
C LEU A 19 -10.42 6.30 4.77
N TYR A 20 -9.95 7.54 4.90
CA TYR A 20 -9.30 8.24 3.79
C TYR A 20 -7.92 7.65 3.47
N LYS A 21 -7.15 7.26 4.48
CA LYS A 21 -5.90 6.49 4.28
C LYS A 21 -6.14 5.23 3.45
N THR A 22 -7.13 4.42 3.81
CA THR A 22 -7.47 3.19 3.07
C THR A 22 -7.95 3.48 1.64
N LYS A 23 -8.72 4.56 1.42
CA LYS A 23 -9.09 5.00 0.06
C LYS A 23 -7.85 5.35 -0.77
N LYS A 24 -6.92 6.12 -0.20
CA LYS A 24 -5.67 6.47 -0.87
C LYS A 24 -4.85 5.23 -1.22
N ILE A 25 -4.73 4.27 -0.31
CA ILE A 25 -4.07 2.98 -0.58
C ILE A 25 -4.73 2.24 -1.74
N SER A 26 -6.07 2.22 -1.80
CA SER A 26 -6.78 1.56 -2.90
C SER A 26 -6.51 2.21 -4.26
N MET A 27 -6.33 3.53 -4.31
CA MET A 27 -5.93 4.24 -5.53
C MET A 27 -4.52 3.85 -5.96
N ILE A 28 -3.57 3.80 -5.02
CA ILE A 28 -2.20 3.34 -5.27
C ILE A 28 -2.19 1.92 -5.82
N ALA A 29 -2.91 0.99 -5.17
CA ALA A 29 -2.99 -0.40 -5.58
C ALA A 29 -3.55 -0.54 -7.01
N ARG A 30 -4.61 0.21 -7.33
CA ARG A 30 -5.22 0.23 -8.67
C ARG A 30 -4.25 0.74 -9.73
N ALA A 31 -3.54 1.84 -9.46
CA ALA A 31 -2.52 2.34 -10.38
C ALA A 31 -1.44 1.27 -10.62
N CYS A 32 -0.94 0.63 -9.57
CA CYS A 32 0.04 -0.44 -9.68
C CYS A 32 -0.46 -1.60 -10.56
N ALA A 33 -1.71 -2.03 -10.37
CA ALA A 33 -2.32 -3.09 -11.16
C ALA A 33 -2.51 -2.70 -12.64
N ILE A 34 -2.98 -1.49 -12.93
CA ILE A 34 -3.20 -0.98 -14.30
C ILE A 34 -1.87 -0.95 -15.08
N PHE A 35 -0.82 -0.43 -14.45
CA PHE A 35 0.51 -0.32 -15.07
C PHE A 35 1.36 -1.59 -14.94
N LYS A 36 0.79 -2.69 -14.44
CA LYS A 36 1.46 -3.99 -14.28
C LYS A 36 2.79 -3.89 -13.50
N ILE A 37 2.77 -3.14 -12.39
CA ILE A 37 3.91 -3.05 -11.47
C ILE A 37 4.17 -4.42 -10.84
N ASN A 38 5.41 -4.88 -10.93
CA ASN A 38 5.83 -6.19 -10.44
C ASN A 38 6.16 -6.17 -8.94
N GLN A 39 6.66 -5.05 -8.43
CA GLN A 39 7.12 -4.95 -7.05
C GLN A 39 6.95 -3.54 -6.48
N ILE A 40 6.44 -3.47 -5.26
CA ILE A 40 6.28 -2.24 -4.48
C ILE A 40 7.22 -2.32 -3.28
N PHE A 41 8.19 -1.40 -3.21
CA PHE A 41 9.04 -1.22 -2.04
C PHE A 41 8.44 -0.14 -1.16
N ILE A 42 8.24 -0.43 0.12
CA ILE A 42 7.83 0.59 1.10
C ILE A 42 9.03 0.89 1.98
N TYR A 43 9.48 2.15 1.98
CA TYR A 43 10.65 2.58 2.75
C TYR A 43 10.25 3.58 3.83
N GLN A 44 11.04 3.61 4.91
CA GLN A 44 10.85 4.54 6.02
C GLN A 44 11.59 5.83 5.70
N ASP A 45 10.87 6.96 5.67
CA ASP A 45 11.45 8.28 5.43
C ASP A 45 11.40 9.20 6.68
N GLY A 46 10.84 8.70 7.78
CA GLY A 46 10.76 9.40 9.06
C GLY A 46 10.65 8.45 10.26
N LYS A 47 10.71 9.02 11.47
CA LYS A 47 10.73 8.22 12.71
C LYS A 47 9.34 7.79 13.22
N GLN A 48 8.24 8.36 12.71
CA GLN A 48 6.91 8.27 13.36
C GLN A 48 5.79 7.60 12.54
N ASN A 49 6.10 6.92 11.43
CA ASN A 49 5.07 6.41 10.52
C ASN A 49 4.83 4.89 10.62
N LYS A 50 5.22 4.24 11.72
CA LYS A 50 5.11 2.76 11.86
C LYS A 50 3.68 2.23 11.66
N ASN A 51 2.68 2.98 12.12
CA ASN A 51 1.28 2.61 11.94
C ASN A 51 0.86 2.70 10.47
N ASP A 52 1.33 3.73 9.77
CA ASP A 52 1.03 3.94 8.35
C ASP A 52 1.78 2.91 7.48
N LEU A 53 3.01 2.56 7.84
CA LEU A 53 3.76 1.45 7.23
C LEU A 53 2.98 0.13 7.34
N ALA A 54 2.48 -0.19 8.54
CA ALA A 54 1.68 -1.40 8.76
C ALA A 54 0.37 -1.36 7.97
N LEU A 55 -0.35 -0.23 7.98
CA LEU A 55 -1.61 -0.07 7.25
C LEU A 55 -1.40 -0.19 5.74
N LEU A 56 -0.41 0.50 5.18
CA LEU A 56 -0.06 0.49 3.76
C LEU A 56 0.33 -0.92 3.30
N SER A 57 1.28 -1.55 3.99
CA SER A 57 1.78 -2.88 3.62
C SER A 57 0.72 -3.97 3.73
N THR A 58 -0.06 -3.98 4.82
CA THR A 58 -1.13 -4.97 5.03
C THR A 58 -2.23 -4.80 4.00
N SER A 59 -2.66 -3.57 3.74
CA SER A 59 -3.73 -3.30 2.77
C SER A 59 -3.30 -3.64 1.34
N LEU A 60 -2.06 -3.33 0.93
CA LEU A 60 -1.57 -3.69 -0.40
C LEU A 60 -1.48 -5.21 -0.57
N LYS A 61 -0.96 -5.93 0.43
CA LYS A 61 -0.96 -7.41 0.42
C LYS A 61 -2.38 -7.97 0.34
N TYR A 62 -3.31 -7.44 1.13
CA TYR A 62 -4.71 -7.85 1.10
C TYR A 62 -5.34 -7.67 -0.28
N LEU A 63 -5.07 -6.54 -0.94
CA LEU A 63 -5.60 -6.23 -2.27
C LEU A 63 -4.99 -7.11 -3.37
N GLU A 64 -3.70 -7.43 -3.28
CA GLU A 64 -3.00 -8.33 -4.20
C GLU A 64 -3.42 -9.80 -4.00
N THR A 65 -3.72 -10.19 -2.76
CA THR A 65 -4.17 -11.55 -2.44
C THR A 65 -5.51 -11.87 -3.13
N PRO A 66 -5.61 -12.99 -3.88
CA PRO A 66 -6.86 -13.44 -4.47
C PRO A 66 -7.97 -13.56 -3.42
N GLN A 67 -9.19 -13.13 -3.78
CA GLN A 67 -10.31 -12.97 -2.84
C GLN A 67 -10.59 -14.22 -1.98
N TYR A 68 -10.44 -15.41 -2.55
CA TYR A 68 -10.70 -16.68 -1.87
C TYR A 68 -9.61 -17.09 -0.87
N PHE A 69 -8.43 -16.45 -0.89
CA PHE A 69 -7.37 -16.67 0.10
C PHE A 69 -7.38 -15.64 1.24
N ARG A 70 -8.09 -14.51 1.10
CA ARG A 70 -8.03 -13.38 2.04
C ARG A 70 -8.51 -13.67 3.47
N LYS A 71 -9.21 -14.78 3.69
CA LYS A 71 -9.67 -15.20 5.03
C LYS A 71 -8.69 -16.13 5.73
N ASP A 72 -7.85 -16.81 4.96
CA ASP A 72 -6.98 -17.89 5.44
C ASP A 72 -5.54 -17.40 5.65
N ILE A 73 -5.22 -16.21 5.12
CA ILE A 73 -3.93 -15.51 5.20
C ILE A 73 -4.11 -14.23 6.03
#